data_AF-A0A521WJD1-F1
#
_entry.id   AF-A0A521WJD1-F1
#
_cell.length_a   1.000
_cell.length_b   1.000
_cell.length_c   1.000
_cell.angle_alpha   90.00
_cell.angle_beta   90.00
_cell.angle_gamma   90.00
#
_symmetry.space_group_name_H-M   'P 1'
#
loop_
_entity.id
_entity.type
_entity.pdbx_description
1 polymer ?
#
loop_
_entity_poly.entity_id
_entity_poly.type
_entity_poly.pdbx_seq_one_letter_code
_entity_poly.pdbx_strand_id
1 'polypeptide(L)' 'SPDEPLVKQDLLALPLREAREQFERAYLLQQLQLCNGKVGQLARRVGMERTHLYRKLRALGVDFRQVSED' A
#
# COMPACT_ATOMS: atom_id res chain seq x y z
N SER A 1 -3.84 -19.43 -11.94
CA SER A 1 -3.95 -20.91 -11.81
C SER A 1 -3.72 -21.30 -10.35
N PRO A 2 -4.21 -22.42 -9.81
CA PRO A 2 -3.82 -22.88 -8.46
C PRO A 2 -2.30 -22.99 -8.25
N ASP A 3 -1.52 -23.12 -9.32
CA ASP A 3 -0.04 -23.16 -9.29
C ASP A 3 0.61 -21.78 -9.48
N GLU A 4 -0.18 -20.72 -9.63
CA GLU A 4 0.35 -19.38 -9.80
C GLU A 4 0.78 -18.83 -8.43
N PRO A 5 2.06 -18.48 -8.26
CA PRO A 5 2.55 -18.02 -6.97
C PRO A 5 1.83 -16.72 -6.58
N LEU A 6 1.36 -16.68 -5.32
CA LEU A 6 0.66 -15.52 -4.74
C LEU A 6 1.48 -14.23 -4.76
N VAL A 7 2.80 -14.36 -4.94
CA VAL A 7 3.77 -13.27 -4.92
C VAL A 7 4.78 -13.50 -6.04
N LYS A 8 5.20 -12.42 -6.71
CA LYS A 8 6.22 -12.50 -7.76
C LYS A 8 7.51 -13.11 -7.21
N GLN A 9 8.16 -13.98 -7.99
CA GLN A 9 9.41 -14.64 -7.58
C GLN A 9 10.50 -13.63 -7.20
N ASP A 10 10.52 -12.47 -7.87
CA ASP A 10 11.46 -11.37 -7.58
C ASP A 10 11.32 -10.84 -6.14
N LEU A 11 10.13 -10.90 -5.52
CA LEU A 11 9.93 -10.49 -4.12
C LEU A 11 10.57 -11.47 -3.14
N LEU A 12 10.69 -12.75 -3.51
CA LEU A 12 11.32 -13.78 -2.67
C LEU A 12 12.86 -13.67 -2.69
N ALA A 13 13.42 -12.97 -3.68
CA ALA A 13 14.85 -12.67 -3.75
C ALA A 13 15.27 -11.47 -2.89
N LEU A 14 14.31 -10.67 -2.40
CA LEU A 14 14.57 -9.50 -1.57
C LEU A 14 14.72 -9.86 -0.08
N PRO A 15 15.47 -9.07 0.70
CA PRO A 15 15.40 -9.14 2.16
C PRO A 15 13.96 -9.04 2.66
N LEU A 16 13.59 -9.82 3.68
CA LEU A 16 12.20 -9.87 4.21
C LEU A 16 11.60 -8.49 4.50
N ARG A 17 12.44 -7.57 4.97
CA ARG A 17 12.04 -6.19 5.21
C ARG A 17 11.57 -5.50 3.92
N GLU A 18 12.36 -5.58 2.86
CA GLU A 18 12.06 -4.95 1.57
C GLU A 18 10.84 -5.60 0.91
N ALA A 19 10.74 -6.93 0.95
CA ALA A 19 9.56 -7.65 0.46
C ALA A 19 8.28 -7.19 1.17
N ARG A 20 8.34 -7.00 2.50
CA ARG A 20 7.22 -6.47 3.29
C ARG A 20 6.88 -5.03 2.92
N GLU A 21 7.88 -4.17 2.74
CA GLU A 21 7.68 -2.78 2.33
C GLU A 21 7.03 -2.70 0.95
N GLN A 22 7.44 -3.54 -0.01
CA GLN A 22 6.81 -3.62 -1.33
C GLN A 22 5.36 -4.08 -1.27
N PHE A 23 5.09 -5.15 -0.51
CA PHE A 23 3.72 -5.62 -0.29
C PHE A 23 2.86 -4.52 0.34
N GLU A 24 3.35 -3.89 1.41
CA GLU A 24 2.61 -2.87 2.15
C GLU A 24 2.32 -1.65 1.25
N ARG A 25 3.29 -1.24 0.43
CA ARG A 25 3.10 -0.18 -0.57
C ARG A 25 2.00 -0.53 -1.57
N ALA A 26 2.06 -1.72 -2.17
CA ALA A 26 1.07 -2.17 -3.15
C ALA A 26 -0.33 -2.26 -2.54
N TYR A 27 -0.42 -2.83 -1.33
CA TYR A 27 -1.68 -2.93 -0.59
C TYR A 27 -2.29 -1.55 -0.32
N LEU A 28 -1.52 -0.61 0.25
CA LEU A 28 -2.02 0.72 0.59
C LEU A 28 -2.41 1.52 -0.66
N LEU A 29 -1.68 1.37 -1.77
CA LEU A 29 -2.04 2.01 -3.03
C LEU A 29 -3.39 1.51 -3.56
N GLN A 30 -3.60 0.19 -3.59
CA GLN A 30 -4.87 -0.41 -4.00
C GLN A 30 -6.02 0.06 -3.09
N GLN A 31 -5.82 0.07 -1.77
CA GLN A 31 -6.86 0.55 -0.85
C GLN A 31 -7.13 2.05 -1.02
N LEU A 32 -6.11 2.86 -1.32
CA LEU A 32 -6.27 4.29 -1.57
C LEU A 32 -7.12 4.54 -2.82
N GLN A 33 -6.89 3.78 -3.90
CA GLN A 33 -7.72 3.83 -5.11
C GLN A 33 -9.17 3.45 -4.82
N LEU A 34 -9.40 2.39 -4.04
CA LEU A 34 -10.75 2.00 -3.58
C LEU A 34 -11.44 3.07 -2.70
N CYS A 35 -10.65 3.97 -2.11
CA CYS A 35 -11.15 5.11 -1.34
C CYS A 35 -11.20 6.41 -2.14
N ASN A 36 -11.01 6.39 -3.47
CA ASN A 36 -10.95 7.57 -4.35
C ASN A 36 -9.97 8.63 -3.83
N GLY A 37 -8.79 8.22 -3.39
CA GLY A 37 -7.77 9.13 -2.87
C GLY A 37 -8.07 9.69 -1.46
N LYS A 38 -9.21 9.36 -0.85
CA LYS A 38 -9.61 9.89 0.47
C LYS A 38 -8.86 9.18 1.60
N VAL A 39 -7.70 9.73 1.98
CA VAL A 39 -6.85 9.19 3.06
C VAL A 39 -7.58 9.01 4.40
N GLY A 40 -8.57 9.86 4.70
CA GLY A 40 -9.40 9.69 5.90
C GLY A 40 -10.27 8.42 5.89
N GLN A 41 -10.77 8.02 4.72
CA GLN A 41 -11.50 6.76 4.56
C GLN A 41 -10.54 5.57 4.57
N LEU A 42 -9.37 5.73 3.93
CA LEU A 42 -8.31 4.73 3.96
C LEU A 42 -7.91 4.38 5.40
N ALA A 43 -7.65 5.39 6.24
CA ALA A 43 -7.30 5.20 7.66
C ALA A 43 -8.29 4.31 8.40
N ARG A 44 -9.60 4.58 8.22
CA ARG A 44 -10.66 3.75 8.81
C ARG A 44 -10.68 2.34 8.22
N ARG A 45 -10.50 2.22 6.91
CA ARG A 45 -10.54 0.94 6.17
C ARG A 45 -9.40 0.00 6.53
N VAL A 46 -8.19 0.53 6.69
CA VAL A 46 -6.99 -0.26 7.07
C VAL A 46 -6.78 -0.33 8.58
N GLY A 47 -7.68 0.26 9.37
CA GLY A 47 -7.59 0.26 10.83
C GLY A 47 -6.36 0.99 11.39
N MET A 48 -5.86 2.00 10.67
CA MET A 48 -4.71 2.80 11.11
C MET A 48 -5.15 4.18 11.56
N GLU A 49 -4.49 4.69 12.60
CA GLU A 49 -4.58 6.10 12.94
C GLU A 49 -4.07 6.95 11.75
N ARG A 50 -4.76 8.06 11.49
CA ARG A 50 -4.59 8.86 10.28
C ARG A 50 -3.19 9.49 10.17
N THR A 51 -2.64 10.01 11.25
CA THR A 51 -1.29 10.60 11.31
C THR A 51 -0.22 9.54 11.06
N HIS A 52 -0.38 8.35 11.65
CA HIS A 52 0.50 7.21 11.40
C HIS A 52 0.43 6.75 9.94
N LEU A 53 -0.77 6.69 9.36
CA LEU A 53 -0.95 6.38 7.96
C LEU A 53 -0.25 7.40 7.05
N TYR A 54 -0.36 8.71 7.32
CA TYR A 54 0.36 9.71 6.52
C TYR A 54 1.87 9.54 6.56
N ARG A 55 2.45 9.25 7.75
CA ARG A 55 3.89 8.98 7.89
C ARG A 55 4.28 7.73 7.10
N LYS A 56 3.47 6.67 7.18
CA LYS A 56 3.69 5.42 6.48
C LYS A 56 3.61 5.56 4.96
N LEU A 57 2.60 6.26 4.44
CA LEU A 57 2.49 6.54 3.00
C LEU A 57 3.71 7.30 2.47
N ARG A 58 4.21 8.30 3.22
CA ARG A 58 5.44 9.02 2.86
C ARG A 58 6.68 8.12 2.89
N ALA A 59 6.82 7.30 3.94
CA ALA A 59 7.96 6.38 4.07
C ALA A 59 8.02 5.33 2.94
N LEU A 60 6.84 4.91 2.44
CA LEU A 60 6.71 3.95 1.36
C LEU A 60 6.69 4.60 -0.05
N GLY A 61 6.86 5.92 -0.15
CA GLY A 61 6.82 6.64 -1.43
C GLY A 61 5.48 6.50 -2.16
N VAL A 62 4.36 6.50 -1.42
CA VAL A 62 3.01 6.53 -1.97
C VAL A 62 2.54 7.97 -2.07
N ASP A 63 2.39 8.47 -3.29
CA ASP A 63 1.79 9.79 -3.51
C ASP A 63 0.26 9.68 -3.48
N PHE A 64 -0.34 10.26 -2.46
CA PHE A 64 -1.78 10.29 -2.26
C PHE A 64 -2.45 11.56 -2.79
N ARG A 65 -1.69 12.48 -3.38
CA ARG A 65 -2.21 13.74 -3.94
C ARG A 65 -2.66 13.56 -5.40
N GLN A 66 -2.02 12.66 -6.13
CA GLN A 66 -2.38 12.38 -7.52
C GLN A 66 -3.63 11.50 -7.64
N VAL A 67 -3.93 10.68 -6.64
CA VAL A 67 -5.04 9.70 -6.68
C VAL A 67 -6.41 10.36 -6.43
N SER A 68 -6.48 11.64 -6.09
CA SER A 68 -7.74 12.35 -5.86
C SER A 68 -8.35 13.01 -7.10
N GLU A 69 -7.67 12.99 -8.24
CA GLU A 69 -8.07 13.71 -9.46
C GLU A 69 -8.60 12.83 -10.60
N ASP A 70 -8.64 11.50 -10.42
CA ASP A 70 -9.27 10.53 -11.34
C ASP A 70 -10.69 10.13 -10.90
#